data_AF-A0A356E8N2-F1
#
_entry.id   AF-A0A356E8N2-F1
#
_cell.length_a   1.000
_cell.length_b   1.000
_cell.length_c   1.000
_cell.angle_alpha   90.00
_cell.angle_beta   90.00
_cell.angle_gamma   90.00
#
_symmetry.space_group_name_H-M   'P 1'
#
loop_
_entity.id
_entity.type
_entity.pdbx_description
1 polymer ?
#
loop_
_entity_poly.entity_id
_entity_poly.type
_entity_poly.pdbx_seq_one_letter_code
_entity_poly.pdbx_strand_id
1 'polypeptide(L)'
;VGYSYFHQKLLDWIVDRMNNQPDEGPMNNIAELLRQADYPHKAVISIGATRYTEFGQHHFLQPGDTSIVAVYNARKYHHTDIVTMAEQENFSEDISYLVQTVV
;
A
#
# COMPACT_ATOMS: atom_id res chain seq x y z
N VAL A 1 -17.56 5.14 3.44
CA VAL A 1 -17.43 6.23 2.44
C VAL A 1 -16.08 6.09 1.77
N GLY A 2 -16.04 5.79 0.46
CA GLY A 2 -14.78 5.48 -0.21
C GLY A 2 -13.83 6.68 -0.25
N TYR A 3 -12.57 6.45 0.15
CA TYR A 3 -11.45 7.37 -0.10
C TYR A 3 -11.30 7.57 -1.61
N SER A 4 -11.93 8.61 -2.08
CA SER A 4 -11.95 9.01 -3.47
C SER A 4 -11.82 10.53 -3.45
N TYR A 5 -10.58 10.97 -3.24
CA TYR A 5 -10.22 12.36 -3.44
C TYR A 5 -10.21 12.59 -4.95
N PHE A 6 -11.16 13.39 -5.43
CA PHE A 6 -11.26 13.76 -6.84
C PHE A 6 -11.39 15.29 -6.94
N HIS A 7 -10.92 15.85 -8.06
CA HIS A 7 -11.02 17.28 -8.36
C HIS A 7 -10.50 18.17 -7.23
N GLN A 8 -11.27 19.17 -6.81
CA GLN A 8 -10.84 20.17 -5.83
C GLN A 8 -10.41 19.53 -4.50
N LYS A 9 -11.14 18.50 -4.05
CA LYS A 9 -10.80 17.81 -2.79
C LYS A 9 -9.41 17.18 -2.85
N LEU A 10 -9.01 16.66 -4.01
CA LEU A 10 -7.66 16.12 -4.22
C LEU A 10 -6.62 17.24 -4.27
N LEU A 11 -6.90 18.33 -4.98
CA LEU A 11 -5.99 19.46 -5.08
C LEU A 11 -5.74 20.09 -3.70
N ASP A 12 -6.80 20.33 -2.92
CA ASP A 12 -6.69 20.87 -1.56
C ASP A 12 -5.88 19.94 -0.65
N TRP A 13 -6.11 18.63 -0.76
CA TRP A 13 -5.34 17.64 -0.01
C TRP A 13 -3.86 17.63 -0.41
N ILE A 14 -3.55 17.71 -1.71
CA ILE A 14 -2.17 17.81 -2.20
C ILE A 14 -1.50 19.07 -1.64
N VAL A 15 -2.17 20.22 -1.72
CA VAL A 15 -1.66 21.49 -1.17
C VAL A 15 -1.40 21.38 0.33
N ASP A 16 -2.32 20.78 1.08
CA ASP A 16 -2.12 20.50 2.51
C ASP A 16 -0.90 19.60 2.76
N ARG A 17 -0.78 18.47 2.07
CA ARG A 17 0.38 17.57 2.21
C ARG A 17 1.69 18.27 1.87
N MET A 18 1.74 19.04 0.79
CA MET A 18 2.96 19.74 0.36
C MET A 18 3.43 20.79 1.38
N ASN A 19 2.52 21.39 2.13
CA ASN A 19 2.85 22.42 3.12
C ASN A 19 3.08 21.87 4.54
N ASN A 20 2.35 20.82 4.93
CA ASN A 20 2.23 20.43 6.34
C ASN A 20 2.66 18.99 6.66
N GLN A 21 2.97 18.15 5.66
CA GLN A 21 3.35 16.76 5.92
C GLN A 21 4.73 16.67 6.62
N PRO A 22 4.84 16.02 7.79
CA PRO A 22 6.12 15.77 8.44
C PRO A 22 6.82 14.53 7.86
N ASP A 23 8.07 14.32 8.24
CA ASP A 23 8.72 13.01 8.10
C ASP A 23 8.08 12.04 9.10
N GLU A 24 7.43 10.99 8.60
CA GLU A 24 6.80 9.95 9.43
C GLU A 24 6.61 8.65 8.63
N GLY A 25 7.24 7.56 9.10
CA GLY A 25 7.22 6.27 8.41
C GLY A 25 7.76 6.40 6.97
N PRO A 26 7.00 6.02 5.93
CA PRO A 26 7.41 6.17 4.53
C PRO A 26 7.21 7.59 3.98
N MET A 27 6.63 8.52 4.75
CA MET A 27 6.32 9.88 4.31
C MET A 27 7.53 10.79 4.54
N ASN A 28 7.84 11.63 3.55
CA ASN A 28 8.88 12.67 3.65
C ASN A 28 8.26 14.04 3.90
N ASN A 29 9.02 14.95 4.51
CA ASN A 29 8.71 16.36 4.60
C ASN A 29 8.85 17.04 3.23
N ILE A 30 7.72 17.22 2.54
CA ILE A 30 7.69 17.73 1.17
C ILE A 30 8.11 19.20 1.10
N ALA A 31 7.75 20.01 2.10
CA ALA A 31 8.09 21.43 2.14
C ALA A 31 9.61 21.63 2.19
N GLU A 32 10.30 20.82 2.99
CA GLU A 32 11.76 20.85 3.08
C GLU A 32 12.43 20.37 1.79
N LEU A 33 11.91 19.30 1.16
CA LEU A 33 12.40 18.83 -0.14
C LEU A 33 12.26 19.90 -1.24
N LEU A 34 11.14 20.62 -1.27
CA LEU A 34 10.93 21.72 -2.20
C LEU A 34 11.91 22.88 -1.95
N ARG A 35 12.16 23.20 -0.69
CA ARG A 35 13.14 24.23 -0.31
C ARG A 35 14.55 23.85 -0.77
N GLN A 36 14.95 22.59 -0.58
CA GLN A 36 16.25 22.08 -1.04
C GLN A 36 16.39 22.07 -2.56
N ALA A 37 15.26 21.91 -3.28
CA ALA A 37 15.19 21.96 -4.74
C ALA A 37 15.01 23.38 -5.31
N ASP A 38 15.14 24.43 -4.49
CA ASP A 38 14.94 25.83 -4.87
C ASP A 38 13.56 26.12 -5.50
N TYR A 39 12.50 25.55 -4.92
CA TYR A 39 11.09 25.84 -5.22
C TYR A 39 10.73 25.77 -6.72
N PRO A 40 10.80 24.59 -7.36
CA PRO A 40 10.46 24.44 -8.76
C PRO A 40 9.00 24.85 -9.05
N HIS A 41 8.78 25.56 -10.15
CA HIS A 41 7.45 26.04 -10.53
C HIS A 41 6.49 24.94 -11.04
N LYS A 42 6.99 23.71 -11.28
CA LYS A 42 6.22 22.59 -11.82
C LYS A 42 6.62 21.29 -11.14
N ALA A 43 5.64 20.43 -10.89
CA ALA A 43 5.83 19.08 -10.37
C ALA A 43 4.93 18.09 -11.10
N VAL A 44 5.39 16.84 -11.20
CA VAL A 44 4.57 15.71 -11.64
C VAL A 44 4.23 14.88 -10.41
N ILE A 45 2.94 14.68 -10.17
CA ILE A 45 2.44 13.97 -8.99
C ILE A 45 1.83 12.65 -9.45
N SER A 46 2.41 11.54 -9.01
CA SER A 46 1.88 10.20 -9.25
C SER A 46 1.24 9.68 -7.97
N ILE A 47 -0.04 9.29 -8.04
CA ILE A 47 -0.80 8.79 -6.89
C ILE A 47 -1.29 7.39 -7.21
N GLY A 48 -0.83 6.40 -6.45
CA GLY A 48 -1.37 5.06 -6.44
C GLY A 48 -1.92 4.76 -5.06
N ALA A 49 -3.24 4.60 -4.92
CA ALA A 49 -3.84 4.14 -3.68
C ALA A 49 -4.41 2.75 -3.89
N THR A 50 -3.73 1.73 -3.34
CA THR A 50 -4.40 0.46 -3.07
C THR A 50 -5.33 0.68 -1.89
N ARG A 51 -6.64 0.42 -2.08
CA ARG A 51 -7.57 0.45 -0.94
C ARG A 51 -7.20 -0.66 0.02
N TYR A 52 -6.94 -0.30 1.28
CA TYR A 52 -6.96 -1.28 2.35
C TYR A 52 -8.39 -1.79 2.53
N THR A 53 -8.53 -3.10 2.67
CA THR A 53 -9.76 -3.71 3.22
C THR A 53 -10.00 -3.13 4.62
N GLU A 54 -11.23 -3.20 5.12
CA GLU A 54 -11.53 -2.77 6.51
C GLU A 54 -10.61 -3.48 7.51
N PHE A 55 -10.33 -4.77 7.29
CA PHE A 55 -9.33 -5.53 8.04
C PHE A 55 -7.94 -4.88 8.00
N GLY A 56 -7.42 -4.58 6.80
CA GLY A 56 -6.08 -4.01 6.62
C GLY A 56 -5.90 -2.59 7.19
N GLN A 57 -6.98 -1.87 7.51
CA GLN A 57 -6.90 -0.53 8.13
C GLN A 57 -6.53 -0.59 9.62
N HIS A 58 -6.72 -1.75 10.26
CA HIS A 58 -6.52 -1.92 11.71
C HIS A 58 -5.53 -3.02 12.06
N HIS A 59 -5.03 -3.77 11.08
CA HIS A 59 -4.13 -4.91 11.28
C HIS A 59 -2.85 -4.69 10.47
N PHE A 60 -1.90 -4.00 11.10
CA PHE A 60 -0.56 -3.79 10.56
C PHE A 60 0.33 -4.99 10.86
N LEU A 61 1.25 -5.30 9.94
CA LEU A 61 2.26 -6.33 10.15
C LEU A 61 3.21 -5.93 11.28
N GLN A 62 3.60 -6.91 12.09
CA GLN A 62 4.56 -6.79 13.18
C GLN A 62 5.80 -7.65 12.90
N PRO A 63 6.97 -7.28 13.44
CA PRO A 63 8.14 -8.16 13.39
C PRO A 63 7.82 -9.55 13.94
N GLY A 64 8.17 -10.58 13.18
CA GLY A 64 7.85 -11.99 13.48
C GLY A 64 6.60 -12.53 12.78
N ASP A 65 5.78 -11.68 12.17
CA ASP A 65 4.63 -12.15 11.38
C ASP A 65 5.09 -12.91 10.11
N THR A 66 4.27 -13.87 9.66
CA THR A 66 4.42 -14.52 8.36
C THR A 66 3.57 -13.79 7.32
N SER A 67 4.22 -13.21 6.31
CA SER A 67 3.58 -12.60 5.14
C SER A 67 3.59 -13.58 3.98
N ILE A 68 2.41 -13.78 3.36
CA ILE A 68 2.25 -14.65 2.20
C ILE A 68 1.61 -13.86 1.06
N VAL A 69 2.26 -13.87 -0.11
CA VAL A 69 1.70 -13.35 -1.36
C VAL A 69 1.53 -14.51 -2.32
N ALA A 70 0.32 -14.73 -2.82
CA ALA A 70 0.02 -15.81 -3.76
C ALA A 70 -0.72 -15.29 -4.99
N VAL A 71 -0.26 -15.69 -6.17
CA VAL A 71 -0.90 -15.41 -7.47
C VAL A 71 -1.43 -16.72 -8.02
N TYR A 72 -2.74 -16.78 -8.25
CA TYR A 72 -3.45 -18.00 -8.63
C TYR A 72 -4.50 -17.75 -9.72
N ASN A 73 -4.83 -18.81 -10.47
CA ASN A 73 -5.88 -18.76 -11.48
C ASN A 73 -7.27 -18.88 -10.83
N ALA A 74 -8.02 -17.78 -10.81
CA ALA A 74 -9.36 -17.71 -10.22
C ALA A 74 -10.43 -18.58 -10.94
N ARG A 75 -10.13 -19.17 -12.10
CA ARG A 75 -11.00 -20.18 -12.74
C ARG A 75 -10.78 -21.59 -12.19
N LYS A 76 -9.66 -21.84 -11.50
CA LYS A 76 -9.27 -23.14 -10.96
C LYS A 76 -9.40 -23.19 -9.43
N TYR A 77 -9.10 -22.09 -8.74
CA TYR A 77 -9.11 -22.02 -7.28
C TYR A 77 -10.07 -20.95 -6.78
N HIS A 78 -10.77 -21.25 -5.68
CA HIS A 78 -11.50 -20.29 -4.89
C HIS A 78 -10.60 -19.67 -3.81
N HIS A 79 -10.98 -18.49 -3.31
CA HIS A 79 -10.26 -17.82 -2.23
C HIS A 79 -10.05 -18.73 -1.00
N THR A 80 -11.05 -19.53 -0.63
CA THR A 80 -10.96 -20.46 0.50
C THR A 80 -9.88 -21.53 0.31
N ASP A 81 -9.69 -22.02 -0.92
CA ASP A 81 -8.65 -23.01 -1.21
C ASP A 81 -7.26 -22.42 -0.95
N ILE A 82 -7.07 -21.16 -1.36
CA ILE A 82 -5.82 -20.42 -1.16
C ILE A 82 -5.56 -20.13 0.31
N VAL A 83 -6.60 -19.78 1.08
CA VAL A 83 -6.49 -19.61 2.54
C VAL A 83 -6.05 -20.90 3.21
N THR A 84 -6.67 -22.05 2.88
CA THR A 84 -6.27 -23.34 3.45
C THR A 84 -4.84 -23.72 3.08
N MET A 85 -4.41 -23.48 1.84
CA MET A 85 -3.02 -23.71 1.43
C MET A 85 -2.04 -22.81 2.17
N ALA A 86 -2.42 -21.54 2.42
CA ALA A 86 -1.60 -20.58 3.16
C ALA A 86 -1.45 -20.98 4.65
N GLU A 87 -2.53 -21.41 5.30
CA GLU A 87 -2.51 -21.91 6.68
C GLU A 87 -1.62 -23.16 6.86
N GLN A 88 -1.50 -23.97 5.81
CA GLN A 88 -0.68 -25.18 5.77
C GLN A 88 0.71 -24.95 5.18
N GLU A 89 0.99 -23.74 4.67
CA GLU A 89 2.18 -23.40 3.87
C GLU A 89 2.48 -24.40 2.74
N ASN A 90 1.42 -24.95 2.12
CA ASN A 90 1.51 -25.99 1.10
C ASN A 90 0.70 -25.61 -0.13
N PHE A 91 1.36 -25.00 -1.11
CA PHE A 91 0.75 -24.53 -2.34
C PHE A 91 0.91 -25.53 -3.49
N SER A 92 -0.05 -25.52 -4.42
CA SER A 92 0.05 -26.27 -5.66
C SER A 92 1.15 -25.72 -6.58
N GLU A 93 1.77 -26.57 -7.39
CA GLU A 93 2.91 -26.21 -8.25
C GLU A 93 2.60 -25.10 -9.28
N ASP A 94 1.32 -24.93 -9.66
CA ASP A 94 0.90 -23.88 -10.60
C ASP A 94 0.53 -22.55 -9.93
N ILE A 95 0.76 -22.41 -8.62
CA ILE A 95 0.61 -21.15 -7.88
C ILE A 95 1.98 -20.52 -7.70
N SER A 96 2.12 -19.26 -8.10
CA SER A 96 3.32 -18.47 -7.78
C SER A 96 3.13 -17.82 -6.42
N TYR A 97 3.93 -18.19 -5.43
CA TYR A 97 3.81 -17.66 -4.07
C TYR A 97 5.16 -17.23 -3.49
N LEU A 98 5.09 -16.36 -2.48
CA LEU A 98 6.20 -15.86 -1.69
C LEU A 98 5.80 -15.91 -0.21
N VAL A 99 6.57 -16.62 0.61
CA VAL A 99 6.44 -16.64 2.08
C VAL A 99 7.64 -15.92 2.68
N GLN A 100 7.39 -14.95 3.53
CA GLN A 100 8.42 -14.15 4.18
C GLN A 100 8.08 -13.90 5.64
N THR A 101 9.10 -13.92 6.51
CA THR A 101 8.97 -13.40 7.86
C THR A 101 9.21 -11.89 7.83
N VAL A 102 8.31 -11.14 8.48
CA VAL A 102 8.44 -9.69 8.65
C VAL A 102 9.55 -9.41 9.66
N VAL A 103 10.49 -8.53 9.29
CA VAL A 103 11.66 -8.14 10.10
C VAL A 103 11.53 -6.73 10.65
#